data_AF-A0A846UPM5-F1
#
_entry.id   AF-A0A846UPM5-F1
#
_cell.length_a   1.000
_cell.length_b   1.000
_cell.length_c   1.000
_cell.angle_alpha   90.00
_cell.angle_beta   90.00
_cell.angle_gamma   90.00
#
_symmetry.space_group_name_H-M   'P 1'
#
loop_
_entity.id
_entity.type
_entity.pdbx_description
1 polymer ?
#
loop_
_entity_poly.entity_id
_entity_poly.type
_entity_poly.pdbx_seq_one_letter_code
_entity_poly.pdbx_strand_id
1 'polypeptide(L)'
;MSFTPLRFEANDGSAVDRQHGIEIFESRIQPAEQPGETEYQFGVYQGDKRFGFGCNGTQRVSEDGGRTQRTFVLNLGQDATFEWALQLKGWLEFPGDDRSFLWGLADGLVKTFQDRTDNYDEDVRYEVVIDAGALQRHGIAAPQDAGQEILVAAVDIPMHPLSGVRS
;
A
#
# COMPACT_ATOMS: atom_id res chain seq x y z
N MET A 1 10.99 -6.92 25.31
CA MET A 1 9.74 -6.12 25.37
C MET A 1 8.89 -6.53 24.19
N SER A 2 7.60 -6.80 24.38
CA SER A 2 6.67 -7.06 23.26
C SER A 2 6.19 -5.73 22.69
N PHE A 3 6.36 -5.50 21.39
CA PHE A 3 5.71 -4.38 20.69
C PHE A 3 4.32 -4.81 20.23
N THR A 4 3.45 -3.86 19.90
CA THR A 4 2.21 -4.16 19.20
C THR A 4 2.36 -3.84 17.71
N PRO A 5 2.00 -4.77 16.80
CA PRO A 5 2.06 -4.50 15.37
C PRO A 5 1.12 -3.38 14.95
N LEU A 6 1.45 -2.70 13.86
CA LEU A 6 0.51 -1.78 13.22
C LEU A 6 -0.74 -2.54 12.76
N ARG A 7 -1.91 -1.95 12.96
CA ARG A 7 -3.21 -2.49 12.54
C ARG A 7 -4.08 -1.36 12.03
N PHE A 8 -4.09 -1.19 10.72
CA PHE A 8 -4.92 -0.18 10.08
C PHE A 8 -6.34 -0.69 9.85
N GLU A 9 -7.31 0.20 9.94
CA GLU A 9 -8.67 0.01 9.46
C GLU A 9 -8.96 1.07 8.41
N ALA A 10 -9.69 0.70 7.35
CA ALA A 10 -10.16 1.65 6.35
C ALA A 10 -11.13 2.65 6.98
N ASN A 11 -11.05 3.90 6.54
CA ASN A 11 -11.83 5.01 7.04
C ASN A 11 -11.98 6.07 5.94
N ASP A 12 -12.92 5.87 5.01
CA ASP A 12 -13.38 6.85 4.01
C ASP A 12 -12.28 7.82 3.49
N GLY A 13 -11.46 7.32 2.56
CA GLY A 13 -10.33 8.07 2.00
C GLY A 13 -9.10 8.13 2.91
N SER A 14 -9.08 7.36 4.00
CA SER A 14 -7.89 7.15 4.84
C SER A 14 -7.81 5.73 5.41
N ALA A 15 -6.67 5.41 6.02
CA ALA A 15 -6.45 4.21 6.81
C ALA A 15 -5.91 4.61 8.19
N VAL A 16 -6.53 4.09 9.25
CA VAL A 16 -6.26 4.53 10.63
C VAL A 16 -5.79 3.37 11.50
N ASP A 17 -4.61 3.52 12.10
CA ASP A 17 -4.17 2.72 13.25
C ASP A 17 -4.44 3.54 14.52
N ARG A 18 -5.55 3.21 15.19
CA ARG A 18 -5.98 3.91 16.41
C ARG A 18 -5.06 3.66 17.59
N GLN A 19 -4.38 2.52 17.63
CA GLN A 19 -3.52 2.17 18.74
C GLN A 19 -2.26 3.04 18.76
N HIS A 20 -1.70 3.32 17.60
CA HIS A 20 -0.50 4.13 17.44
C HIS A 20 -0.80 5.60 17.09
N GLY A 21 -2.08 5.93 16.89
CA GLY A 21 -2.55 7.26 16.52
C GLY A 21 -2.07 7.67 15.14
N ILE A 22 -1.93 6.71 14.22
CA ILE A 22 -1.41 6.93 12.86
C ILE A 22 -2.57 6.96 11.88
N GLU A 23 -2.56 7.94 10.98
CA GLU A 23 -3.50 8.03 9.87
C GLU A 23 -2.74 8.22 8.56
N ILE A 24 -3.10 7.43 7.55
CA ILE A 24 -2.59 7.52 6.19
C ILE A 24 -3.73 7.95 5.30
N PHE A 25 -3.64 9.13 4.68
CA PHE A 25 -4.64 9.57 3.71
C PHE A 25 -4.40 8.94 2.35
N GLU A 26 -5.49 8.75 1.60
CA GLU A 26 -5.45 8.33 0.21
C GLU A 26 -4.44 9.17 -0.59
N SER A 27 -3.69 8.46 -1.43
CA SER A 27 -2.60 9.07 -2.19
C SER A 27 -3.10 10.08 -3.21
N ARG A 28 -2.29 11.11 -3.46
CA ARG A 28 -2.34 11.79 -4.76
C ARG A 28 -1.61 10.93 -5.78
N ILE A 29 -2.20 10.80 -6.96
CA ILE A 29 -1.69 9.93 -8.03
C ILE A 29 -1.21 10.82 -9.18
N GLN A 30 0.03 10.60 -9.63
CA GLN A 30 0.62 11.33 -10.76
C GLN A 30 1.49 10.43 -11.63
N PRO A 31 1.81 10.83 -12.88
CA PRO A 31 2.79 10.10 -13.69
C PRO A 31 4.14 10.02 -12.97
N ALA A 32 4.76 8.84 -12.94
CA ALA A 32 6.12 8.68 -12.48
C ALA A 32 7.13 9.12 -13.56
N GLU A 33 8.41 9.19 -13.20
CA GLU A 33 9.48 9.51 -14.15
C GLU A 33 9.66 8.42 -15.23
N GLN A 34 9.44 7.16 -14.87
CA GLN A 34 9.58 6.04 -15.79
C GLN A 34 8.29 5.82 -16.60
N PRO A 35 8.39 5.59 -17.93
CA PRO A 35 7.23 5.30 -18.75
C PRO A 35 6.47 4.06 -18.27
N GLY A 36 5.15 4.19 -18.08
CA GLY A 36 4.28 3.10 -17.64
C GLY A 36 4.20 2.93 -16.11
N GLU A 37 4.97 3.72 -15.34
CA GLU A 37 4.85 3.79 -13.89
C GLU A 37 3.96 4.95 -13.44
N THR A 38 3.40 4.82 -12.25
CA THR A 38 2.56 5.80 -11.56
C THR A 38 3.14 6.06 -10.19
N GLU A 39 3.26 7.32 -9.79
CA GLU A 39 3.71 7.71 -8.46
C GLU A 39 2.49 7.94 -7.55
N TYR A 40 2.52 7.32 -6.37
CA TYR A 40 1.52 7.44 -5.32
C TYR A 40 2.14 8.23 -4.15
N GLN A 41 1.55 9.38 -3.83
CA GLN A 41 2.03 10.26 -2.77
C GLN A 41 1.06 10.29 -1.59
N PHE A 42 1.46 9.66 -0.50
CA PHE A 42 0.70 9.53 0.73
C PHE A 42 1.07 10.63 1.74
N GLY A 43 0.08 11.06 2.50
CA GLY A 43 0.29 11.84 3.72
C GLY A 43 0.12 10.95 4.94
N VAL A 44 1.16 10.82 5.75
CA VAL A 44 1.14 10.05 7.01
C VAL A 44 1.16 11.02 8.18
N TYR A 45 0.24 10.84 9.13
CA TYR A 45 0.04 11.72 10.27
C TYR A 45 0.11 10.93 11.58
N GLN A 46 0.65 11.57 12.62
CA GLN A 46 0.60 11.09 14.00
C GLN A 46 0.43 12.30 14.94
N GLY A 47 -0.81 12.59 15.33
CA GLY A 47 -1.15 13.87 15.97
C GLY A 47 -0.78 15.04 15.05
N ASP A 48 0.01 16.00 15.55
CA ASP A 48 0.47 17.15 14.77
C ASP A 48 1.67 16.84 13.85
N LYS A 49 2.25 15.65 13.98
CA LYS A 49 3.38 15.24 13.14
C LYS A 49 2.84 14.90 11.74
N ARG A 50 3.48 15.40 10.67
CA ARG A 50 3.21 15.05 9.26
C ARG A 50 4.46 14.58 8.51
N PHE A 51 4.32 13.49 7.76
CA PHE A 51 5.35 12.97 6.86
C PHE A 51 4.75 12.70 5.47
N GLY A 52 5.49 13.06 4.41
CA GLY A 52 5.11 12.75 3.03
C GLY A 52 5.84 11.50 2.57
N PHE A 53 5.11 10.54 2.00
CA PHE A 53 5.66 9.26 1.56
C PHE A 53 5.27 8.98 0.12
N GLY A 54 6.25 8.81 -0.77
CA GLY A 54 6.05 8.48 -2.17
C GLY A 54 6.46 7.04 -2.47
N CYS A 55 5.67 6.33 -3.28
CA CYS A 55 6.07 5.08 -3.90
C CYS A 55 5.62 5.00 -5.35
N ASN A 56 6.44 4.38 -6.19
CA ASN A 56 6.05 4.10 -7.56
C ASN A 56 5.27 2.79 -7.63
N GLY A 57 4.44 2.68 -8.64
CA GLY A 57 3.69 1.48 -8.92
C GLY A 57 3.41 1.30 -10.41
N THR A 58 2.90 0.13 -10.73
CA THR A 58 2.48 -0.25 -12.08
C THR A 58 1.02 -0.68 -12.07
N GLN A 59 0.47 -0.92 -13.25
CA GLN A 59 -0.87 -1.50 -13.38
C GLN A 59 -0.85 -2.69 -14.35
N ARG A 60 -1.72 -3.66 -14.08
CA ARG A 60 -2.00 -4.79 -14.96
C ARG A 60 -3.49 -5.05 -15.02
N VAL A 61 -3.95 -5.58 -16.14
CA VAL A 61 -5.36 -5.96 -16.36
C VAL A 61 -5.40 -7.45 -16.63
N SER A 62 -6.32 -8.15 -15.97
CA SER A 62 -6.61 -9.56 -16.19
C SER A 62 -8.09 -9.77 -16.44
N GLU A 63 -8.41 -10.73 -17.29
CA GLU A 63 -9.78 -11.19 -17.53
C GLU A 63 -9.91 -12.63 -17.03
N ASP A 64 -10.88 -12.89 -16.16
CA ASP A 64 -11.26 -14.25 -15.72
C ASP A 64 -12.77 -14.41 -15.72
N GLY A 65 -13.27 -15.46 -16.36
CA GLY A 65 -14.70 -15.78 -16.38
C GLY A 65 -15.61 -14.65 -16.92
N GLY A 66 -15.08 -13.75 -17.78
CA GLY A 66 -15.80 -12.58 -18.28
C GLY A 66 -15.86 -11.40 -17.32
N ARG A 67 -15.10 -11.43 -16.21
CA ARG A 67 -14.87 -10.30 -15.32
C ARG A 67 -13.49 -9.72 -15.57
N THR A 68 -13.44 -8.41 -15.72
CA THR A 68 -12.21 -7.63 -15.80
C THR A 68 -11.78 -7.25 -14.39
N GLN A 69 -10.53 -7.55 -14.03
CA GLN A 69 -9.89 -7.02 -12.84
C GLN A 69 -8.71 -6.14 -13.24
N ARG A 70 -8.69 -4.91 -12.72
CA ARG A 70 -7.51 -4.04 -12.78
C ARG A 70 -6.76 -4.11 -11.46
N THR A 71 -5.47 -4.43 -11.55
CA THR A 71 -4.58 -4.49 -10.39
C THR A 71 -3.57 -3.37 -10.44
N PHE A 72 -3.56 -2.54 -9.41
CA PHE A 72 -2.54 -1.53 -9.14
C PHE A 72 -1.52 -2.09 -8.16
N VAL A 73 -0.24 -2.08 -8.55
CA VAL A 73 0.86 -2.68 -7.79
C VAL A 73 1.79 -1.58 -7.31
N LEU A 74 1.79 -1.31 -6.00
CA LEU A 74 2.67 -0.36 -5.34
C LEU A 74 3.98 -1.07 -4.94
N ASN A 75 5.11 -0.54 -5.37
CA ASN A 75 6.43 -1.15 -5.13
C ASN A 75 7.16 -0.45 -3.98
N LEU A 76 7.19 -1.09 -2.81
CA LEU A 76 7.97 -0.64 -1.65
C LEU A 76 9.43 -1.10 -1.70
N GLY A 77 9.82 -1.93 -2.67
CA GLY A 77 11.16 -2.48 -2.83
C GLY A 77 12.14 -1.59 -3.60
N GLN A 78 11.71 -0.45 -4.15
CA GLN A 78 12.64 0.51 -4.75
C GLN A 78 13.50 1.15 -3.65
N ASP A 79 14.83 1.17 -3.84
CA ASP A 79 15.79 1.52 -2.77
C ASP A 79 15.43 2.84 -2.06
N ALA A 80 15.13 3.91 -2.81
CA ALA A 80 14.74 5.20 -2.22
C ALA A 80 13.41 5.14 -1.44
N THR A 81 12.41 4.44 -1.97
CA THR A 81 11.11 4.24 -1.30
C THR A 81 11.28 3.43 -0.01
N PHE A 82 12.12 2.39 -0.06
CA PHE A 82 12.41 1.53 1.08
C PHE A 82 13.10 2.31 2.20
N GLU A 83 14.13 3.11 1.85
CA GLU A 83 14.82 3.98 2.80
C GLU A 83 13.87 5.01 3.42
N TRP A 84 12.98 5.63 2.63
CA TRP A 84 11.96 6.55 3.14
C TRP A 84 10.97 5.87 4.08
N ALA A 85 10.59 4.61 3.82
CA ALA A 85 9.76 3.85 4.74
C ALA A 85 10.47 3.63 6.09
N LEU A 86 11.75 3.28 6.09
CA LEU A 86 12.52 3.15 7.33
C LEU A 86 12.75 4.49 8.05
N GLN A 87 12.90 5.59 7.31
CA GLN A 87 12.95 6.93 7.91
C GLN A 87 11.61 7.29 8.56
N LEU A 88 10.48 6.98 7.90
CA LEU A 88 9.15 7.15 8.46
C LEU A 88 8.99 6.35 9.76
N LYS A 89 9.46 5.10 9.82
CA LYS A 89 9.49 4.30 11.04
C LYS A 89 10.18 5.02 12.20
N GLY A 90 11.38 5.53 11.95
CA GLY A 90 12.16 6.26 12.95
C GLY A 90 11.46 7.54 13.39
N TRP A 91 10.85 8.27 12.46
CA TRP A 91 10.10 9.50 12.73
C TRP A 91 8.80 9.26 13.54
N LEU A 92 8.14 8.12 13.31
CA LEU A 92 7.00 7.64 14.09
C LEU A 92 7.42 7.03 15.44
N GLU A 93 8.73 6.87 15.69
CA GLU A 93 9.29 6.24 16.88
C GLU A 93 8.71 4.82 17.11
N PHE A 94 8.40 4.11 16.01
CA PHE A 94 7.74 2.81 16.08
C PHE A 94 8.69 1.75 16.65
N PRO A 95 8.33 1.06 17.76
CA PRO A 95 9.25 0.20 18.50
C PRO A 95 9.43 -1.20 17.91
N GLY A 96 8.62 -1.60 16.93
CA GLY A 96 8.76 -2.90 16.27
C GLY A 96 9.99 -3.00 15.37
N ASP A 97 10.29 -4.22 14.93
CA ASP A 97 11.34 -4.44 13.94
C ASP A 97 10.95 -3.89 12.55
N ASP A 98 11.95 -3.73 11.68
CA ASP A 98 11.76 -3.11 10.36
C ASP A 98 10.82 -3.92 9.46
N ARG A 99 10.86 -5.25 9.56
CA ARG A 99 9.96 -6.13 8.79
C ARG A 99 8.52 -5.93 9.23
N SER A 100 8.27 -5.98 10.54
CA SER A 100 6.95 -5.79 11.13
C SER A 100 6.38 -4.41 10.80
N PHE A 101 7.23 -3.38 10.77
CA PHE A 101 6.84 -2.05 10.32
C PHE A 101 6.47 -2.02 8.83
N LEU A 102 7.32 -2.55 7.95
CA LEU A 102 7.08 -2.54 6.49
C LEU A 102 5.78 -3.27 6.12
N TRP A 103 5.50 -4.41 6.76
CA TRP A 103 4.25 -5.15 6.54
C TRP A 103 3.03 -4.37 7.02
N GLY A 104 3.14 -3.72 8.19
CA GLY A 104 2.08 -2.87 8.71
C GLY A 104 1.83 -1.63 7.86
N LEU A 105 2.89 -0.99 7.37
CA LEU A 105 2.80 0.15 6.45
C LEU A 105 2.12 -0.28 5.15
N ALA A 106 2.56 -1.39 4.54
CA ALA A 106 1.97 -1.93 3.32
C ALA A 106 0.45 -2.18 3.46
N ASP A 107 0.03 -2.76 4.59
CA ASP A 107 -1.39 -2.94 4.93
C ASP A 107 -2.14 -1.60 5.03
N GLY A 108 -1.55 -0.61 5.68
CA GLY A 108 -2.12 0.74 5.75
C GLY A 108 -2.26 1.41 4.38
N LEU A 109 -1.25 1.31 3.52
CA LEU A 109 -1.28 1.91 2.18
C LEU A 109 -2.44 1.37 1.34
N VAL A 110 -2.62 0.05 1.26
CA VAL A 110 -3.73 -0.54 0.46
C VAL A 110 -5.09 -0.21 1.06
N LYS A 111 -5.21 -0.12 2.38
CA LYS A 111 -6.48 0.19 3.06
C LYS A 111 -6.99 1.60 2.79
N THR A 112 -6.13 2.53 2.40
CA THR A 112 -6.56 3.87 1.98
C THR A 112 -7.52 3.84 0.79
N PHE A 113 -7.48 2.78 -0.02
CA PHE A 113 -8.34 2.59 -1.20
C PHE A 113 -9.53 1.66 -0.95
N GLN A 114 -9.62 1.02 0.22
CA GLN A 114 -10.57 -0.08 0.45
C GLN A 114 -12.04 0.34 0.29
N ASP A 115 -12.36 1.59 0.62
CA ASP A 115 -13.72 2.14 0.56
C ASP A 115 -14.02 2.86 -0.77
N ARG A 116 -13.16 2.68 -1.78
CA ARG A 116 -13.35 3.22 -3.14
C ARG A 116 -14.64 2.68 -3.75
N THR A 117 -15.39 3.56 -4.43
CA THR A 117 -16.70 3.23 -5.02
C THR A 117 -16.90 3.69 -6.47
N ASP A 118 -15.84 4.19 -7.12
CA ASP A 118 -15.89 4.74 -8.49
C ASP A 118 -15.47 3.73 -9.58
N ASN A 119 -15.32 2.45 -9.24
CA ASN A 119 -15.03 1.37 -10.18
C ASN A 119 -16.32 0.70 -10.68
N TYR A 120 -16.85 1.24 -11.78
CA TYR A 120 -18.20 0.90 -12.27
C TYR A 120 -18.26 -0.33 -13.20
N ASP A 121 -17.15 -0.69 -13.83
CA ASP A 121 -17.08 -1.67 -14.93
C ASP A 121 -16.04 -2.79 -14.70
N GLU A 122 -15.24 -2.68 -13.64
CA GLU A 122 -14.19 -3.64 -13.30
C GLU A 122 -14.09 -3.84 -11.79
N ASP A 123 -13.67 -5.05 -11.41
CA ASP A 123 -13.14 -5.29 -10.06
C ASP A 123 -11.76 -4.60 -9.98
N VAL A 124 -11.46 -4.00 -8.84
CA VAL A 124 -10.17 -3.35 -8.61
C VAL A 124 -9.40 -4.06 -7.51
N ARG A 125 -8.09 -4.16 -7.68
CA ARG A 125 -7.19 -4.69 -6.66
C ARG A 125 -6.03 -3.74 -6.46
N TYR A 126 -5.70 -3.44 -5.21
CA TYR A 126 -4.44 -2.79 -4.86
C TYR A 126 -3.54 -3.80 -4.17
N GLU A 127 -2.29 -3.85 -4.59
CA GLU A 127 -1.25 -4.70 -4.03
C GLU A 127 -0.06 -3.84 -3.60
N VAL A 128 0.57 -4.22 -2.50
CA VAL A 128 1.90 -3.73 -2.15
C VAL A 128 2.87 -4.88 -2.22
N VAL A 129 3.95 -4.66 -2.96
CA VAL A 129 5.01 -5.65 -3.15
C VAL A 129 6.36 -5.13 -2.66
N ILE A 130 7.22 -6.06 -2.26
CA ILE A 130 8.63 -5.80 -1.95
C ILE A 130 9.48 -6.84 -2.65
N ASP A 131 10.55 -6.41 -3.33
CA ASP A 131 11.55 -7.31 -3.91
C ASP A 131 12.35 -8.00 -2.79
N ALA A 132 12.52 -9.33 -2.90
CA ALA A 132 13.27 -10.12 -1.92
C ALA A 132 14.73 -9.66 -1.80
N GLY A 133 15.33 -9.22 -2.91
CA GLY A 133 16.67 -8.65 -2.93
C GLY A 133 16.73 -7.32 -2.18
N ALA A 134 15.69 -6.48 -2.25
CA ALA A 134 15.60 -5.24 -1.46
C ALA A 134 15.63 -5.54 0.04
N LEU A 135 14.82 -6.50 0.52
CA LEU A 135 14.86 -6.92 1.93
C LEU A 135 16.28 -7.35 2.35
N GLN A 136 16.92 -8.19 1.52
CA GLN A 136 18.28 -8.69 1.81
C GLN A 136 19.33 -7.56 1.84
N ARG A 137 19.27 -6.59 0.91
CA ARG A 137 20.17 -5.43 0.89
C ARG A 137 20.08 -4.62 2.19
N HIS A 138 18.89 -4.57 2.81
CA HIS A 138 18.66 -3.90 4.08
C HIS A 138 18.75 -4.83 5.30
N GLY A 139 19.28 -6.04 5.15
CA GLY A 139 19.48 -6.99 6.26
C GLY A 139 18.19 -7.60 6.82
N ILE A 140 17.08 -7.49 6.10
CA ILE A 140 15.79 -8.07 6.47
C ILE A 140 15.65 -9.44 5.82
N ALA A 141 15.38 -10.47 6.62
CA ALA A 141 15.16 -11.81 6.09
C ALA A 141 13.90 -11.85 5.22
N ALA A 142 14.05 -12.29 3.97
CA ALA A 142 12.93 -12.62 3.09
C ALA A 142 12.22 -13.91 3.56
N PRO A 143 10.92 -14.11 3.28
CA PRO A 143 10.26 -15.40 3.47
C PRO A 143 11.00 -16.53 2.72
N GLN A 144 11.09 -17.73 3.33
CA GLN A 144 11.93 -18.83 2.84
C GLN A 144 11.57 -19.33 1.42
N ASP A 145 10.31 -19.17 1.01
CA ASP A 145 9.80 -19.61 -0.30
C ASP A 145 9.31 -18.44 -1.16
N ALA A 146 9.78 -17.22 -0.86
CA ALA A 146 9.44 -16.06 -1.65
C ALA A 146 9.99 -16.15 -3.08
N GLY A 147 9.16 -15.79 -4.06
CA GLY A 147 9.65 -15.41 -5.38
C GLY A 147 10.47 -14.11 -5.32
N GLN A 148 10.90 -13.62 -6.48
CA GLN A 148 11.62 -12.34 -6.56
C GLN A 148 10.77 -11.19 -5.99
N GLU A 149 9.50 -11.15 -6.36
CA GLU A 149 8.53 -10.18 -5.83
C GLU A 149 7.67 -10.84 -4.75
N ILE A 150 7.59 -10.20 -3.59
CA ILE A 150 6.81 -10.66 -2.44
C ILE A 150 5.56 -9.80 -2.33
N LEU A 151 4.38 -10.39 -2.44
CA LEU A 151 3.13 -9.74 -2.06
C LEU A 151 3.09 -9.57 -0.54
N VAL A 152 3.00 -8.33 -0.08
CA VAL A 152 3.04 -7.98 1.35
C VAL A 152 1.65 -7.65 1.88
N ALA A 153 0.85 -6.94 1.09
CA ALA A 153 -0.53 -6.60 1.41
C ALA A 153 -1.35 -6.48 0.13
N ALA A 154 -2.66 -6.69 0.25
CA ALA A 154 -3.59 -6.46 -0.84
C ALA A 154 -4.99 -6.12 -0.31
N VAL A 155 -5.76 -5.40 -1.12
CA VAL A 155 -7.20 -5.25 -0.96
C VAL A 155 -7.90 -5.47 -2.30
N ASP A 156 -9.01 -6.20 -2.27
CA ASP A 156 -9.90 -6.40 -3.41
C ASP A 156 -11.16 -5.54 -3.22
N ILE A 157 -11.51 -4.78 -4.25
CA ILE A 157 -12.64 -3.85 -4.29
C ILE A 157 -13.57 -4.35 -5.40
N PRO A 158 -14.72 -4.94 -5.05
CA PRO A 158 -15.68 -5.41 -6.04
C PRO A 158 -16.19 -4.26 -6.92
N MET A 159 -16.56 -4.57 -8.16
CA MET A 159 -17.25 -3.63 -9.05
C MET A 159 -18.49 -3.03 -8.36
N HIS A 160 -18.59 -1.71 -8.41
CA HIS A 160 -19.72 -0.93 -7.89
C HIS A 160 -20.60 -0.43 -9.05
N PRO A 161 -21.58 -1.22 -9.54
CA PRO A 161 -22.36 -0.82 -10.70
C PRO A 161 -23.16 0.46 -10.42
N LEU A 162 -23.24 1.35 -11.41
CA LEU A 162 -24.12 2.51 -11.36
C LEU A 162 -25.56 2.04 -11.13
N SER A 163 -26.09 2.34 -9.94
CA SER A 163 -27.47 2.03 -9.59
C SER A 163 -28.38 3.00 -10.35
N GLY A 164 -28.85 2.62 -11.55
CA GLY A 164 -29.76 3.51 -12.29
C GLY A 164 -30.09 3.19 -13.75
N VAL A 165 -29.41 2.29 -14.44
CA VAL A 165 -29.83 1.90 -15.80
C VAL A 165 -30.71 0.67 -15.71
N ARG A 166 -32.02 0.90 -15.56
CA ARG A 166 -33.02 -0.10 -15.96
C ARG A 166 -32.83 -0.35 -17.46
N SER A 167 -32.58 -1.60 -17.82
CA SER A 167 -32.81 -2.10 -19.18
C SER A 167 -34.27 -1.98 -19.59
#